data_AF-A0A382Z355-F1
#
_entry.id   AF-A0A382Z355-F1
#
_cell.length_a   1.000
_cell.length_b   1.000
_cell.length_c   1.000
_cell.angle_alpha   90.00
_cell.angle_beta   90.00
_cell.angle_gamma   90.00
#
_symmetry.space_group_name_H-M   'P 1'
#
loop_
_entity.id
_entity.type
_entity.pdbx_description
1 polymer ?
#
loop_
_entity_poly.entity_id
_entity_poly.type
_entity_poly.pdbx_seq_one_letter_code
_entity_poly.pdbx_strand_id
1 'polypeptide(L)'
;VEAIEVDQSSVNKRIDASLATITELADSIVRNEKISFRQAHQITHKIAQTSIEQQKSLQEFSFEEYCCFFKSEIGDNAKMKPGIFNQISDPRHFVAVRNLRGGPSKESMLESLQKYREKGESYIEKIAAEKTRMELAVNQREQNAKNLMISQF
;
A
#
# COMPACT_ATOMS: atom_id res chain seq x y z
N VAL A 1 -3.81 -14.93 -12.03
CA VAL A 1 -3.07 -13.65 -11.89
C VAL A 1 -2.04 -13.49 -12.99
N GLU A 2 -1.37 -14.56 -13.45
CA GLU A 2 -0.30 -14.51 -14.46
C GLU A 2 -0.68 -13.86 -15.80
N ALA A 3 -1.96 -13.88 -16.17
CA ALA A 3 -2.46 -13.25 -17.41
C ALA A 3 -2.89 -11.78 -17.25
N ILE A 4 -2.63 -11.14 -16.10
CA ILE A 4 -3.01 -9.74 -15.85
C ILE A 4 -1.84 -8.82 -16.23
N GLU A 5 -2.14 -7.79 -17.01
CA GLU A 5 -1.22 -6.70 -17.33
C GLU A 5 -1.68 -5.38 -16.69
N VAL A 6 -0.74 -4.59 -16.18
CA VAL A 6 -1.02 -3.29 -15.56
C VAL A 6 -0.79 -2.20 -16.59
N ASP A 7 -1.87 -1.50 -16.97
CA ASP A 7 -1.79 -0.28 -17.77
C ASP A 7 -1.26 0.89 -16.93
N GLN A 8 0.05 1.13 -17.02
CA GLN A 8 0.73 2.21 -16.31
C GLN A 8 0.21 3.61 -16.68
N SER A 9 -0.21 3.80 -17.93
CA SER A 9 -0.74 5.10 -18.39
C SER A 9 -2.08 5.40 -17.70
N SER A 10 -2.97 4.41 -17.63
CA SER A 10 -4.24 4.53 -16.92
C SER A 10 -4.04 4.73 -15.41
N VAL A 11 -3.08 4.04 -14.81
CA VAL A 11 -2.73 4.21 -13.38
C VAL A 11 -2.29 5.65 -13.10
N ASN A 12 -1.32 6.17 -13.87
CA ASN A 12 -0.81 7.53 -13.67
C ASN A 12 -1.93 8.58 -13.82
N LYS A 13 -2.74 8.49 -14.88
CA LYS A 13 -3.89 9.39 -15.09
C LYS A 13 -4.87 9.37 -13.91
N ARG A 14 -5.13 8.19 -13.35
CA ARG A 14 -6.06 8.05 -12.21
C ARG A 14 -5.47 8.59 -10.92
N ILE A 15 -4.16 8.40 -10.69
CA ILE A 15 -3.48 8.97 -9.53
C ILE A 15 -3.65 10.50 -9.54
N ASP A 16 -3.35 11.13 -10.67
CA ASP A 16 -3.45 12.58 -10.83
C ASP A 16 -4.88 13.08 -10.67
N ALA A 17 -5.86 12.40 -11.25
CA ALA A 17 -7.28 12.78 -11.17
C ALA A 17 -7.93 12.52 -9.79
N SER A 18 -7.42 11.55 -9.02
CA SER A 18 -8.06 11.12 -7.77
C SER A 18 -7.75 11.99 -6.56
N LEU A 19 -6.71 12.83 -6.65
CA LEU A 19 -6.14 13.55 -5.51
C LEU A 19 -5.75 12.65 -4.32
N ALA A 20 -5.46 11.36 -4.56
CA ALA A 20 -5.10 10.42 -3.51
C ALA A 20 -3.93 10.89 -2.63
N THR A 21 -3.02 11.69 -3.19
CA THR A 21 -1.84 12.23 -2.51
C THR A 21 -2.12 13.42 -1.60
N ILE A 22 -3.32 14.01 -1.63
CA ILE A 22 -3.64 15.24 -0.88
C ILE A 22 -3.51 15.06 0.64
N THR A 23 -3.79 13.86 1.14
CA THR A 23 -3.67 13.55 2.59
C THR A 23 -2.21 13.60 3.05
N GLU A 24 -1.27 13.18 2.20
CA GLU A 24 0.15 13.28 2.52
C GLU A 24 0.64 14.73 2.53
N LEU A 25 0.10 15.57 1.67
CA LEU A 25 0.36 17.01 1.74
C LEU A 25 -0.12 17.58 3.08
N ALA A 26 -1.33 17.25 3.53
CA ALA A 26 -1.86 17.73 4.80
C ALA A 26 -1.00 17.28 5.98
N ASP A 27 -0.68 15.99 6.04
CA ASP A 27 0.19 15.42 7.08
C ASP A 27 1.58 16.06 7.08
N SER A 28 2.12 16.34 5.90
CA SER A 28 3.42 16.99 5.78
C SER A 28 3.41 18.46 6.15
N ILE A 29 2.33 19.19 5.87
CA ILE A 29 2.14 20.57 6.36
C ILE A 29 2.14 20.57 7.89
N VAL A 30 1.40 19.66 8.53
CA VAL A 30 1.42 19.53 10.01
C VAL A 30 2.84 19.33 10.52
N ARG A 31 3.59 18.39 9.92
CA ARG A 31 4.95 18.06 10.36
C ARG A 31 5.96 19.17 10.14
N ASN A 32 5.92 19.86 8.99
CA ASN A 32 6.90 20.87 8.62
C ASN A 32 6.58 22.24 9.23
N GLU A 33 5.31 22.64 9.21
CA GLU A 33 4.88 23.99 9.61
C GLU A 33 4.52 24.08 11.09
N LYS A 34 4.32 22.93 11.75
CA LYS A 34 3.92 22.82 13.16
C LYS A 34 2.58 23.52 13.46
N ILE A 35 1.66 23.45 12.50
CA ILE A 35 0.28 23.94 12.64
C ILE A 35 -0.69 22.80 12.99
N SER A 36 -1.91 23.14 13.40
CA SER A 36 -2.91 22.12 13.72
C SER A 36 -3.32 21.32 12.48
N PHE A 37 -3.72 20.07 12.69
CA PHE A 37 -4.28 19.20 11.65
C PHE A 37 -5.45 19.86 10.91
N ARG A 38 -6.33 20.57 11.64
CA ARG A 38 -7.44 21.32 11.05
C ARG A 38 -6.96 22.38 10.06
N GLN A 39 -5.98 23.20 10.45
CA GLN A 39 -5.44 24.26 9.60
C GLN A 39 -4.75 23.69 8.36
N ALA A 40 -3.93 22.65 8.53
CA ALA A 40 -3.31 21.96 7.40
C ALA A 40 -4.36 21.45 6.41
N HIS A 41 -5.44 20.84 6.92
CA HIS A 41 -6.53 20.35 6.08
C HIS A 41 -7.29 21.47 5.35
N GLN A 42 -7.46 22.65 5.97
CA GLN A 42 -8.06 23.81 5.30
C GLN A 42 -7.22 24.27 4.09
N ILE A 43 -5.90 24.38 4.28
CA ILE A 43 -4.97 24.72 3.17
C ILE A 43 -5.07 23.67 2.05
N THR A 44 -5.00 22.38 2.39
CA THR A 44 -5.08 21.33 1.37
C THR A 44 -6.45 21.24 0.71
N HIS A 45 -7.52 21.63 1.41
CA HIS A 45 -8.86 21.67 0.83
C HIS A 45 -8.95 22.75 -0.26
N LYS A 46 -8.37 23.94 -0.02
CA LYS A 46 -8.27 24.98 -1.07
C LYS A 46 -7.46 24.50 -2.27
N ILE A 47 -6.32 23.86 -2.04
CA ILE A 47 -5.49 23.29 -3.11
C ILE A 47 -6.28 22.23 -3.90
N ALA A 48 -6.99 21.33 -3.22
CA ALA A 48 -7.83 20.31 -3.85
C ALA A 48 -8.97 20.93 -4.67
N GLN A 49 -9.62 21.96 -4.15
CA GLN A 49 -10.68 22.67 -4.88
C GLN A 49 -10.12 23.31 -6.16
N THR A 50 -9.00 24.03 -6.06
CA THR A 50 -8.33 24.63 -7.22
C THR A 50 -7.86 23.57 -8.22
N SER A 51 -7.36 22.43 -7.73
CA SER A 51 -6.96 21.29 -8.55
C SER A 51 -8.12 20.77 -9.41
N ILE A 52 -9.30 20.60 -8.82
CA ILE A 52 -10.51 20.16 -9.52
C ILE A 52 -10.96 21.21 -10.53
N GLU A 53 -11.03 22.48 -10.12
CA GLU A 53 -11.47 23.59 -10.98
C GLU A 53 -10.56 23.80 -12.20
N GLN A 54 -9.25 23.63 -12.02
CA GLN A 54 -8.25 23.84 -13.08
C GLN A 54 -7.83 22.55 -13.80
N GLN A 55 -8.37 21.39 -13.42
CA GLN A 55 -7.93 20.07 -13.90
C GLN A 55 -6.41 19.88 -13.77
N LYS A 56 -5.87 20.35 -12.65
CA LYS A 56 -4.44 20.46 -12.36
C LYS A 56 -4.05 19.43 -11.31
N SER A 57 -3.13 18.53 -11.62
CA SER A 57 -2.58 17.56 -10.66
C SER A 57 -1.79 18.25 -9.55
N LEU A 58 -1.59 17.56 -8.43
CA LEU A 58 -0.85 18.13 -7.31
C LEU A 58 0.62 18.47 -7.67
N GLN A 59 1.23 17.69 -8.57
CA GLN A 59 2.61 17.91 -9.04
C GLN A 59 2.75 19.17 -9.90
N GLU A 60 1.66 19.66 -10.49
CA GLU A 60 1.69 20.85 -11.34
C GLU A 60 1.59 22.16 -10.53
N PHE A 61 1.24 22.10 -9.24
CA PHE A 61 1.27 23.29 -8.38
C PHE A 61 2.71 23.73 -8.13
N SER A 62 2.95 25.03 -8.22
CA SER A 62 4.22 25.61 -7.82
C SER A 62 4.31 25.76 -6.30
N PHE A 63 5.53 25.87 -5.80
CA PHE A 63 5.75 26.17 -4.39
C PHE A 63 5.21 27.56 -4.01
N GLU A 64 5.23 28.51 -4.95
CA GLU A 64 4.68 29.85 -4.78
C GLU A 64 3.15 29.81 -4.61
N GLU A 65 2.45 28.97 -5.39
CA GLU A 65 1.02 28.76 -5.22
C GLU A 65 0.70 28.20 -3.83
N TYR A 66 1.46 27.19 -3.37
CA TYR A 66 1.36 26.69 -2.01
C TYR A 66 1.55 27.78 -0.95
N CYS A 67 2.59 28.62 -1.10
CA CYS A 67 2.84 29.73 -0.20
C CYS A 67 1.68 30.73 -0.17
N CYS A 68 1.05 31.00 -1.31
CA CYS A 68 -0.14 31.85 -1.40
C CYS A 68 -1.32 31.25 -0.63
N PHE A 69 -1.60 29.95 -0.82
CA PHE A 69 -2.65 29.26 -0.06
C PHE A 69 -2.37 29.29 1.45
N PHE A 70 -1.13 28.97 1.85
CA PHE A 70 -0.70 28.98 3.24
C PHE A 70 -0.90 30.36 3.87
N LYS A 71 -0.40 31.41 3.21
CA LYS A 71 -0.52 32.79 3.70
C LYS A 71 -1.97 33.26 3.77
N SER A 72 -2.82 32.84 2.82
CA SER A 72 -4.24 33.18 2.83
C SER A 72 -5.00 32.58 4.02
N GLU A 73 -4.58 31.40 4.50
CA GLU A 73 -5.25 30.69 5.59
C GLU A 73 -4.64 30.97 6.97
N ILE A 74 -3.33 31.13 7.03
CA ILE A 74 -2.57 31.23 8.28
C ILE A 74 -2.21 32.69 8.60
N GLY A 75 -2.12 33.55 7.58
CA GLY A 75 -1.68 34.93 7.72
C GLY A 75 -0.17 35.10 7.87
N ASP A 76 0.61 34.02 7.84
CA ASP A 76 2.08 34.02 7.94
C ASP A 76 2.71 33.31 6.72
N ASN A 77 4.02 33.43 6.54
CA ASN A 77 4.75 32.75 5.47
C ASN A 77 5.02 31.28 5.84
N ALA A 78 4.95 30.40 4.84
CA ALA A 78 5.33 29.00 4.99
C ALA A 78 6.84 28.87 5.29
N LYS A 79 7.20 27.90 6.12
CA LYS A 79 8.60 27.57 6.48
C LYS A 79 9.15 26.39 5.68
N MET A 80 8.27 25.57 5.11
CA MET A 80 8.59 24.45 4.25
C MET A 80 9.44 24.92 3.07
N LYS A 81 10.39 24.09 2.64
CA LYS A 81 11.26 24.41 1.50
C LYS A 81 10.64 23.90 0.18
N PRO A 82 10.92 24.55 -0.96
CA PRO A 82 10.42 24.11 -2.28
C PRO A 82 10.73 22.65 -2.59
N GLY A 83 11.95 22.19 -2.28
CA GLY A 83 12.36 20.80 -2.52
C GLY A 83 11.55 19.79 -1.71
N ILE A 84 11.09 20.16 -0.52
CA ILE A 84 10.17 19.32 0.27
C ILE A 84 8.82 19.29 -0.43
N PHE A 85 8.24 20.44 -0.77
CA PHE A 85 6.95 20.51 -1.47
C PHE A 85 6.89 19.64 -2.73
N ASN A 86 7.92 19.71 -3.58
CA ASN A 86 8.02 18.89 -4.79
C ASN A 86 8.13 17.38 -4.48
N GLN A 87 8.77 17.03 -3.37
CA GLN A 87 8.85 15.63 -2.95
C GLN A 87 7.48 15.11 -2.47
N ILE A 88 6.73 15.91 -1.71
CA ILE A 88 5.43 15.47 -1.16
C ILE A 88 4.33 15.41 -2.21
N SER A 89 4.40 16.23 -3.24
CA SER A 89 3.45 16.20 -4.36
C SER A 89 3.61 14.94 -5.24
N ASP A 90 4.75 14.24 -5.13
CA ASP A 90 5.02 13.00 -5.84
C ASP A 90 4.27 11.80 -5.24
N PRO A 91 3.41 11.09 -6.01
CA PRO A 91 2.72 9.88 -5.57
C PRO A 91 3.66 8.76 -5.10
N ARG A 92 4.89 8.71 -5.61
CA ARG A 92 5.89 7.72 -5.17
C ARG A 92 6.31 7.98 -3.73
N HIS A 93 6.37 9.25 -3.33
CA HIS A 93 6.65 9.62 -1.94
C HIS A 93 5.50 9.18 -1.02
N PHE A 94 4.25 9.42 -1.43
CA PHE A 94 3.04 8.97 -0.71
C PHE A 94 3.08 7.48 -0.39
N VAL A 95 3.50 6.65 -1.36
CA VAL A 95 3.65 5.20 -1.17
C VAL A 95 4.83 4.87 -0.25
N ALA A 96 5.97 5.51 -0.47
CA ALA A 96 7.20 5.23 0.27
C ALA A 96 7.09 5.52 1.77
N VAL A 97 6.42 6.61 2.16
CA VAL A 97 6.30 7.00 3.58
C VAL A 97 5.30 6.16 4.37
N ARG A 98 4.42 5.41 3.69
CA ARG A 98 3.47 4.48 4.34
C ARG A 98 4.15 3.13 4.57
N ASN A 99 5.19 3.14 5.40
CA ASN A 99 6.10 2.02 5.65
C ASN A 99 5.77 1.21 6.91
N LEU A 100 4.70 1.55 7.64
CA LEU A 100 4.23 0.74 8.75
C LEU A 100 3.74 -0.64 8.24
N ARG A 101 3.73 -1.63 9.13
CA ARG A 101 3.29 -3.00 8.81
C ARG A 101 1.92 -2.99 8.11
N GLY A 102 1.88 -3.58 6.91
CA GLY A 102 0.67 -3.63 6.07
C GLY A 102 0.50 -2.42 5.15
N GLY A 103 1.43 -1.46 5.19
CA GLY A 103 1.48 -0.34 4.27
C GLY A 103 2.04 -0.73 2.89
N PRO A 104 1.81 0.12 1.87
CA PRO A 104 2.17 -0.14 0.47
C PRO A 104 3.64 0.13 0.14
N SER A 105 4.47 0.59 1.10
CA SER A 105 5.89 0.83 0.82
C SER A 105 6.59 -0.45 0.36
N LYS A 106 7.67 -0.30 -0.41
CA LYS A 106 8.45 -1.43 -0.91
C LYS A 106 8.92 -2.33 0.23
N GLU A 107 9.41 -1.73 1.31
CA GLU A 107 9.91 -2.43 2.49
C GLU A 107 8.80 -3.24 3.17
N SER A 108 7.67 -2.62 3.49
CA SER A 108 6.51 -3.29 4.11
C SER A 108 5.94 -4.41 3.24
N MET A 109 5.89 -4.20 1.92
CA MET A 109 5.44 -5.22 0.97
C MET A 109 6.41 -6.40 0.89
N LEU A 110 7.72 -6.16 0.83
CA LEU A 110 8.72 -7.22 0.81
C LEU A 110 8.68 -8.06 2.10
N GLU A 111 8.57 -7.42 3.26
CA GLU A 111 8.40 -8.14 4.54
C GLU A 111 7.13 -9.00 4.55
N SER A 112 6.03 -8.50 3.97
CA SER A 112 4.78 -9.23 3.89
C SER A 112 4.88 -10.42 2.93
N LEU A 113 5.48 -10.22 1.75
CA LEU A 113 5.69 -11.26 0.75
C LEU A 113 6.59 -12.39 1.27
N GLN A 114 7.63 -12.06 2.04
CA GLN A 114 8.47 -13.06 2.70
C GLN A 114 7.64 -13.93 3.65
N LYS A 115 6.83 -13.31 4.52
CA LYS A 115 5.95 -14.05 5.45
C LYS A 115 4.94 -14.94 4.71
N TYR A 116 4.43 -14.49 3.56
CA TYR A 116 3.52 -15.29 2.76
C TYR A 116 4.21 -16.47 2.09
N ARG A 117 5.44 -16.29 1.62
CA ARG A 117 6.28 -17.37 1.07
C ARG A 117 6.52 -18.45 2.11
N GLU A 118 7.02 -18.08 3.29
CA GLU A 118 7.29 -19.00 4.39
C GLU A 118 6.03 -19.77 4.83
N LYS A 119 4.88 -19.09 4.92
CA LYS A 119 3.60 -19.75 5.21
C LYS A 119 3.17 -20.70 4.09
N GLY A 120 3.35 -20.30 2.83
CA GLY A 120 3.04 -21.13 1.67
C GLY A 120 3.85 -22.43 1.66
N GLU A 121 5.16 -22.32 1.92
CA GLU A 121 6.07 -23.46 2.05
C GLU A 121 5.62 -24.39 3.19
N SER A 122 5.31 -23.85 4.37
CA SER A 122 4.79 -24.63 5.49
C SER A 122 3.47 -25.36 5.17
N TYR A 123 2.58 -24.74 4.38
CA TYR A 123 1.34 -25.42 3.96
C TYR A 123 1.61 -26.55 2.97
N ILE A 124 2.55 -26.36 2.03
CA ILE A 124 2.95 -27.41 1.09
C ILE A 124 3.50 -28.62 1.84
N GLU A 125 4.37 -28.41 2.83
CA GLU A 125 4.92 -29.47 3.68
C GLU A 125 3.82 -30.23 4.44
N LYS A 126 2.87 -29.51 5.05
CA LYS A 126 1.74 -30.12 5.76
C LYS A 126 0.86 -30.95 4.83
N ILE A 127 0.58 -30.45 3.63
CA ILE A 127 -0.20 -31.18 2.63
C ILE A 127 0.53 -32.45 2.19
N ALA A 128 1.85 -32.39 1.99
CA ALA A 128 2.65 -33.56 1.62
C ALA A 128 2.63 -34.62 2.72
N ALA A 129 2.87 -34.21 3.98
CA ALA A 129 2.82 -35.11 5.13
C ALA A 129 1.43 -35.77 5.29
N GLU A 130 0.36 -35.00 5.06
CA GLU A 130 -1.01 -35.52 5.11
C GLU A 130 -1.25 -36.59 4.04
N LYS A 131 -0.80 -36.34 2.81
CA LYS A 131 -0.93 -37.32 1.71
C LYS A 131 -0.24 -38.63 2.03
N THR A 132 1.01 -38.57 2.51
CA THR A 132 1.76 -39.76 2.93
C THR A 132 1.04 -40.52 4.05
N ARG A 133 0.49 -39.81 5.03
CA ARG A 133 -0.27 -40.43 6.12
C ARG A 133 -1.53 -41.16 5.61
N MET A 134 -2.26 -40.55 4.68
CA MET A 134 -3.44 -41.17 4.08
C MET A 134 -3.07 -42.42 3.28
N GLU A 135 -1.99 -42.40 2.49
CA GLU A 135 -1.49 -43.55 1.74
C GLU A 135 -1.09 -44.71 2.66
N LEU A 136 -0.36 -44.42 3.73
CA LEU A 136 0.02 -45.44 4.72
C LEU A 136 -1.21 -46.06 5.40
N ALA A 137 -2.20 -45.25 5.77
CA ALA A 137 -3.43 -45.73 6.39
C ALA A 137 -4.25 -46.64 5.43
N VAL A 138 -4.32 -46.29 4.15
CA VAL A 138 -4.96 -47.11 3.11
C VAL A 138 -4.23 -48.46 2.99
N ASN A 139 -2.91 -48.44 2.85
CA ASN A 139 -2.10 -49.66 2.73
C ASN A 139 -2.25 -50.58 3.96
N GLN A 140 -2.22 -50.01 5.18
CA GLN A 140 -2.40 -50.77 6.41
C GLN A 140 -3.79 -51.41 6.48
N ARG A 141 -4.84 -50.67 6.09
CA ARG A 141 -6.21 -51.19 6.06
C ARG A 141 -6.33 -52.38 5.11
N GLU A 142 -5.73 -52.30 3.91
CA GLU A 142 -5.73 -53.40 2.94
C GLU A 142 -4.98 -54.63 3.44
N GLN A 143 -3.81 -54.44 4.06
CA GLN A 143 -3.05 -55.55 4.67
C GLN A 143 -3.83 -56.22 5.79
N ASN A 144 -4.44 -55.44 6.68
CA ASN A 144 -5.26 -55.97 7.77
C ASN A 144 -6.46 -56.77 7.24
N ALA A 145 -7.13 -56.30 6.19
CA ALA A 145 -8.23 -57.03 5.56
C ALA A 145 -7.78 -58.37 4.96
N LYS A 146 -6.62 -58.40 4.27
CA LYS A 146 -6.03 -59.64 3.73
C LYS A 146 -5.69 -60.63 4.84
N ASN A 147 -5.07 -60.16 5.91
CA ASN A 147 -4.67 -61.02 7.04
C ASN A 147 -5.88 -61.67 7.72
N LEU A 148 -6.98 -60.93 7.90
CA LEU A 148 -8.22 -61.47 8.47
C LEU A 148 -8.81 -62.58 7.58
N MET A 149 -8.82 -62.41 6.26
CA MET A 149 -9.35 -63.44 5.35
C MET A 149 -8.51 -64.72 5.33
N ILE A 150 -7.18 -64.61 5.46
CA ILE A 150 -6.29 -65.78 5.54
C ILE A 150 -6.47 -66.53 6.87
N SER A 151 -6.75 -65.83 7.97
CA SER A 151 -6.91 -66.43 9.30
C SER A 151 -8.23 -67.19 9.54
N GLN A 152 -9.16 -67.15 8.57
CA GLN A 152 -10.46 -67.82 8.64
C GLN A 152 -10.51 -69.18 7.91
N PHE A 153 -9.37 -69.66 7.41
CA PHE A 153 -9.15 -71.00 6.84
C PHE A 153 -8.07 -71.74 7.63
#